data_AF-A0A1B6JNU9-F1
#
_entry.id   AF-A0A1B6JNU9-F1
#
_cell.length_a   1.000
_cell.length_b   1.000
_cell.length_c   1.000
_cell.angle_alpha   90.00
_cell.angle_beta   90.00
_cell.angle_gamma   90.00
#
_symmetry.space_group_name_H-M   'P 1'
#
loop_
_entity.id
_entity.type
_entity.pdbx_description
1 polymer ?
#
loop_
_entity_poly.entity_id
_entity_poly.type
_entity_poly.pdbx_seq_one_letter_code
_entity_poly.pdbx_strand_id
1 'polypeptide(L)'
;LGQLTSTGDISYNEFEDTFRLMKKCPNTYFVVVIEDKNLGKVVGSSTLVLEQKFIHKCALRGRVEDVVVSNDYRGKQLGKLLIATMVLLAEQLGVYKLTLDCRDHMVPFYQAFGYKKEPGNSNYMQIRFRA
;
A
#
# COMPACT_ATOMS: atom_id res chain seq x y z
N LEU A 1 9.82 -1.00 -6.11
CA LEU A 1 9.77 -1.47 -4.70
C LEU A 1 11.14 -1.79 -4.09
N GLY A 2 12.23 -1.90 -4.87
CA GLY A 2 13.58 -2.19 -4.33
C GLY A 2 14.15 -1.19 -3.30
N GLN A 3 13.59 0.03 -3.22
CA GLN A 3 13.92 1.00 -2.16
C GLN A 3 13.09 0.83 -0.88
N LEU A 4 12.16 -0.12 -0.85
CA LEU A 4 11.33 -0.49 0.31
C LEU A 4 11.81 -1.79 0.95
N THR A 5 12.01 -2.83 0.14
CA THR A 5 12.43 -4.17 0.56
C THR A 5 13.17 -4.90 -0.57
N SER A 6 13.74 -6.06 -0.28
CA SER A 6 14.31 -6.96 -1.28
C SER A 6 13.23 -7.45 -2.25
N THR A 7 13.43 -7.25 -3.54
CA THR A 7 12.53 -7.73 -4.61
C THR A 7 13.07 -8.96 -5.34
N GLY A 8 14.37 -9.26 -5.22
CA GLY A 8 15.05 -10.20 -6.10
C GLY A 8 15.22 -9.66 -7.53
N ASP A 9 15.80 -10.48 -8.39
CA ASP A 9 15.93 -10.23 -9.83
C ASP A 9 14.65 -10.74 -10.53
N ILE A 10 13.79 -9.80 -10.95
CA ILE A 10 12.50 -10.10 -11.57
C ILE A 10 12.59 -9.83 -13.07
N SER A 11 12.35 -10.84 -13.89
CA SER A 11 12.23 -10.69 -15.34
C SER A 11 10.92 -9.98 -15.71
N TYR A 12 10.87 -9.41 -16.91
CA TYR A 12 9.66 -8.76 -17.41
C TYR A 12 8.45 -9.71 -17.46
N ASN A 13 8.67 -10.98 -17.84
CA ASN A 13 7.61 -11.98 -17.92
C ASN A 13 7.03 -12.30 -16.54
N GLU A 14 7.88 -12.48 -15.52
CA GLU A 14 7.43 -12.71 -14.14
C GLU A 14 6.63 -11.52 -13.59
N PHE A 15 7.07 -10.30 -13.90
CA PHE A 15 6.33 -9.09 -13.58
C PHE A 15 4.95 -9.08 -14.29
N GLU A 16 4.91 -9.32 -15.60
CA GLU A 16 3.68 -9.28 -16.38
C GLU A 16 2.69 -10.35 -15.92
N ASP A 17 3.16 -11.57 -15.65
CA ASP A 17 2.33 -12.65 -15.14
C ASP A 17 1.76 -12.32 -13.76
N THR A 18 2.58 -11.78 -12.86
CA THR A 18 2.12 -11.32 -11.54
C THR A 18 1.08 -10.22 -11.66
N PHE A 19 1.33 -9.22 -12.52
CA PHE A 19 0.38 -8.13 -12.77
C PHE A 19 -0.95 -8.65 -13.33
N ARG A 20 -0.92 -9.61 -14.27
CA ARG A 20 -2.12 -10.25 -14.83
C ARG A 20 -2.88 -11.02 -13.77
N LEU A 21 -2.22 -11.71 -12.84
CA LEU A 21 -2.87 -12.40 -11.72
C LEU A 21 -3.59 -11.39 -10.81
N MET A 22 -2.92 -10.31 -10.42
CA MET A 22 -3.53 -9.25 -9.60
C MET A 22 -4.75 -8.63 -10.29
N LYS A 23 -4.63 -8.31 -11.59
CA LYS A 23 -5.71 -7.71 -12.39
C LYS A 23 -6.93 -8.63 -12.55
N LYS A 24 -6.73 -9.95 -12.58
CA LYS A 24 -7.81 -10.94 -12.65
C LYS A 24 -8.63 -11.02 -11.36
N CYS A 25 -8.10 -10.57 -10.23
CA CYS A 25 -8.81 -10.52 -8.96
C CYS A 25 -9.72 -9.27 -8.92
N PRO A 26 -11.04 -9.42 -9.09
CA PRO A 26 -11.94 -8.28 -9.11
C PRO A 26 -11.91 -7.55 -7.76
N ASN A 27 -11.89 -6.22 -7.79
CA ASN A 27 -11.96 -5.35 -6.61
C ASN A 27 -11.00 -5.75 -5.49
N THR A 28 -9.79 -6.23 -5.82
CA THR A 28 -8.82 -6.70 -4.82
C THR A 28 -7.58 -5.81 -4.78
N TYR A 29 -6.91 -5.58 -5.91
CA TYR A 29 -5.63 -4.88 -5.94
C TYR A 29 -5.74 -3.55 -6.68
N PHE A 30 -5.40 -2.46 -5.99
CA PHE A 30 -5.34 -1.12 -6.54
C PHE A 30 -3.92 -0.59 -6.39
N VAL A 31 -3.07 -0.90 -7.38
CA VAL A 31 -1.70 -0.40 -7.45
C VAL A 31 -1.73 1.01 -8.03
N VAL A 32 -1.33 2.01 -7.24
CA VAL A 32 -1.29 3.42 -7.62
C VAL A 32 0.16 3.89 -7.71
N VAL A 33 0.49 4.55 -8.81
CA VAL A 33 1.83 5.06 -9.08
C VAL A 33 1.81 6.56 -9.30
N ILE A 34 2.94 7.20 -8.99
CA ILE A 34 3.25 8.58 -9.41
C ILE A 34 4.32 8.48 -10.48
N GLU A 35 4.05 9.06 -11.64
CA GLU A 35 4.98 9.13 -12.76
C GLU A 35 5.52 10.56 -12.92
N ASP A 36 6.84 10.68 -13.08
CA ASP A 36 7.43 11.88 -13.64
C ASP A 36 7.33 11.81 -15.18
N LYS A 37 6.37 12.57 -15.73
CA LYS A 37 6.08 12.58 -17.17
C LYS A 37 7.22 13.16 -18.03
N ASN A 38 8.10 13.98 -17.46
CA ASN A 38 9.25 14.49 -18.22
C ASN A 38 10.29 13.40 -18.45
N LEU A 39 10.40 12.45 -17.51
CA LEU A 39 11.37 11.35 -17.56
C LEU A 39 10.76 10.01 -17.98
N GLY A 40 9.42 9.89 -18.00
CA GLY A 40 8.72 8.63 -18.24
C GLY A 40 9.00 7.57 -17.18
N LYS A 41 9.17 7.99 -15.90
CA LYS A 41 9.60 7.10 -14.81
C LYS A 41 8.60 7.11 -13.66
N VAL A 42 8.33 5.94 -13.11
CA VAL A 42 7.61 5.79 -11.83
C VAL A 42 8.52 6.24 -10.69
N VAL A 43 8.07 7.23 -9.93
CA VAL A 43 8.82 7.86 -8.82
C VAL A 43 8.16 7.65 -7.46
N GLY A 44 6.96 7.10 -7.41
CA GLY A 44 6.29 6.67 -6.19
C GLY A 44 5.25 5.60 -6.46
N SER A 45 4.98 4.77 -5.47
CA SER A 45 3.99 3.68 -5.54
C SER A 45 3.35 3.44 -4.18
N SER A 46 2.10 2.99 -4.20
CA SER A 46 1.35 2.48 -3.05
C SER A 46 0.30 1.50 -3.54
N THR A 47 -0.03 0.50 -2.75
CA THR A 47 -1.06 -0.48 -3.09
C THR A 47 -2.16 -0.46 -2.05
N LEU A 48 -3.42 -0.31 -2.48
CA LEU A 48 -4.58 -0.63 -1.65
C LEU A 48 -5.03 -2.06 -1.97
N VAL A 49 -4.98 -2.93 -0.97
CA VAL A 49 -5.51 -4.30 -1.04
C VAL A 49 -6.83 -4.35 -0.30
N LEU A 50 -7.86 -4.86 -0.98
CA LEU A 50 -9.18 -5.07 -0.41
C LEU A 50 -9.40 -6.54 -0.04
N GLU A 51 -10.01 -6.74 1.13
CA GLU A 51 -10.29 -8.04 1.70
C GLU A 51 -11.77 -8.11 2.09
N GLN A 52 -12.52 -9.00 1.41
CA GLN A 52 -13.91 -9.29 1.75
C GLN A 52 -13.98 -10.06 3.07
N LYS A 53 -14.85 -9.63 3.98
CA LYS A 53 -15.06 -10.26 5.29
C LYS A 53 -16.52 -10.68 5.44
N PHE A 54 -16.78 -11.68 6.30
CA PHE A 54 -18.13 -11.99 6.79
C PHE A 54 -18.55 -11.08 7.96
N ILE A 55 -17.59 -10.69 8.79
CA ILE A 55 -17.81 -9.77 9.92
C ILE A 55 -18.26 -8.39 9.43
N HIS A 56 -18.84 -7.61 10.34
CA HIS A 56 -19.40 -6.29 10.06
C HIS A 56 -20.44 -6.30 8.92
N LYS A 57 -21.27 -7.36 8.84
CA LYS A 57 -22.31 -7.52 7.82
C LYS A 57 -21.71 -7.61 6.41
N CYS A 58 -20.89 -8.62 6.18
CA CYS A 58 -20.23 -8.85 4.89
C CYS A 58 -19.41 -7.63 4.41
N ALA A 59 -18.69 -6.97 5.30
CA ALA A 59 -17.99 -5.73 4.98
C ALA A 59 -16.68 -5.93 4.22
N LEU A 60 -16.17 -4.81 3.70
CA LEU A 60 -14.91 -4.72 2.98
C LEU A 60 -13.83 -4.10 3.86
N ARG A 61 -12.66 -4.74 3.97
CA ARG A 61 -11.49 -4.23 4.71
C ARG A 61 -10.40 -3.79 3.73
N GLY A 62 -9.75 -2.66 4.01
CA GLY A 62 -8.63 -2.16 3.22
C GLY A 62 -7.29 -2.30 3.95
N ARG A 63 -6.23 -2.56 3.19
CA ARG A 63 -4.83 -2.54 3.65
C ARG A 63 -4.00 -1.70 2.70
N VAL A 64 -3.25 -0.75 3.24
CA VAL A 64 -2.27 0.00 2.47
C VAL A 64 -0.92 -0.69 2.61
N GLU A 65 -0.38 -1.13 1.48
CA GLU A 65 0.87 -1.88 1.35
C GLU A 65 1.82 -1.14 0.39
N ASP A 66 3.09 -1.54 0.43
CA ASP A 66 4.09 -1.18 -0.58
C ASP A 66 4.30 0.33 -0.85
N VAL A 67 4.09 1.16 0.17
CA VAL A 67 4.27 2.62 0.09
C VAL A 67 5.75 2.96 -0.06
N VAL A 68 6.12 3.54 -1.20
CA VAL A 68 7.49 3.97 -1.47
C VAL A 68 7.52 5.21 -2.35
N VAL A 69 8.48 6.10 -2.07
CA VAL A 69 8.84 7.23 -2.93
C VAL A 69 10.33 7.14 -3.21
N SER A 70 10.70 7.30 -4.49
CA SER A 70 12.09 7.35 -4.92
C SER A 70 12.87 8.36 -4.10
N ASN A 71 14.08 8.01 -3.66
CA ASN A 71 14.96 8.88 -2.88
C ASN A 71 15.12 10.28 -3.50
N ASP A 72 15.26 10.36 -4.83
CA ASP A 72 15.43 11.62 -5.57
C ASP A 72 14.20 12.54 -5.53
N TYR A 73 13.05 12.01 -5.09
CA TYR A 73 11.77 12.71 -5.01
C TYR A 73 11.24 12.83 -3.57
N ARG A 74 12.02 12.43 -2.56
CA ARG A 74 11.66 12.63 -1.15
C ARG A 74 11.62 14.12 -0.80
N GLY A 75 10.86 14.46 0.23
CA GLY A 75 10.63 15.86 0.63
C GLY A 75 9.63 16.63 -0.26
N LYS A 76 9.24 16.10 -1.41
CA LYS A 76 8.27 16.74 -2.34
C LYS A 76 6.80 16.41 -2.06
N GLN A 77 6.49 15.98 -0.84
CA GLN A 77 5.14 15.63 -0.40
C GLN A 77 4.45 14.46 -1.15
N LEU A 78 5.15 13.76 -2.05
CA LEU A 78 4.56 12.65 -2.82
C LEU A 78 4.06 11.50 -1.96
N GLY A 79 4.72 11.22 -0.84
CA GLY A 79 4.24 10.23 0.13
C GLY A 79 2.89 10.62 0.74
N LYS A 80 2.70 11.93 1.02
CA LYS A 80 1.42 12.46 1.52
C LYS A 80 0.32 12.31 0.48
N LEU A 81 0.64 12.59 -0.79
CA LEU A 81 -0.29 12.42 -1.91
C LEU A 81 -0.74 10.96 -2.04
N LEU A 82 0.19 10.00 -1.99
CA LEU A 82 -0.13 8.58 -2.02
C LEU A 82 -1.09 8.18 -0.90
N ILE A 83 -0.76 8.51 0.36
CA ILE A 83 -1.60 8.10 1.51
C ILE A 83 -2.96 8.80 1.51
N ALA A 84 -3.02 10.10 1.19
CA ALA A 84 -4.31 10.79 1.03
C ALA A 84 -5.18 10.10 -0.03
N THR A 85 -4.57 9.70 -1.16
CA THR A 85 -5.27 8.97 -2.23
C THR A 85 -5.79 7.62 -1.73
N MET A 86 -4.99 6.87 -0.96
CA MET A 86 -5.42 5.58 -0.40
C MET A 86 -6.60 5.71 0.56
N VAL A 87 -6.58 6.73 1.43
CA VAL A 87 -7.66 6.98 2.39
C VAL A 87 -8.96 7.31 1.66
N LEU A 88 -8.92 8.26 0.72
CA LEU A 88 -10.08 8.66 -0.06
C LEU A 88 -10.63 7.52 -0.93
N LEU A 89 -9.74 6.74 -1.56
CA LEU A 89 -10.14 5.58 -2.35
C LEU A 89 -10.82 4.51 -1.49
N ALA A 90 -10.28 4.22 -0.30
CA ALA A 90 -10.87 3.25 0.61
C ALA A 90 -12.27 3.69 1.10
N GLU A 91 -12.42 4.97 1.43
CA GLU A 91 -13.71 5.56 1.81
C GLU A 91 -14.74 5.43 0.67
N GLN A 92 -14.35 5.80 -0.55
CA GLN A 92 -15.21 5.71 -1.73
C GLN A 92 -15.63 4.27 -2.06
N LEU A 93 -14.77 3.29 -1.77
CA LEU A 93 -15.06 1.86 -1.98
C LEU A 93 -15.88 1.24 -0.84
N GLY A 94 -16.25 2.00 0.20
CA GLY A 94 -17.04 1.51 1.33
C GLY A 94 -16.25 0.61 2.29
N VAL A 95 -14.94 0.81 2.40
CA VAL A 95 -14.10 0.08 3.36
C VAL A 95 -14.48 0.47 4.79
N TYR A 96 -14.83 -0.51 5.63
CA TYR A 96 -15.19 -0.23 7.04
C TYR A 96 -13.97 0.06 7.92
N LYS A 97 -12.80 -0.47 7.55
CA LYS A 97 -11.54 -0.29 8.28
C LYS A 97 -10.34 -0.38 7.34
N LEU A 98 -9.53 0.67 7.34
CA LEU A 98 -8.26 0.76 6.62
C LEU A 98 -7.09 0.59 7.61
N THR A 99 -6.08 -0.20 7.26
CA THR A 99 -4.88 -0.38 8.10
C THR A 99 -3.61 -0.42 7.28
N LEU A 100 -2.48 -0.27 7.95
CA LEU A 100 -1.14 -0.44 7.42
C LEU A 100 -0.20 -0.83 8.57
N ASP A 101 0.94 -1.40 8.21
CA ASP A 101 2.06 -1.63 9.12
C ASP A 101 3.18 -0.63 8.78
N CYS A 102 3.81 -0.05 9.80
CA CYS A 102 4.92 0.88 9.60
C CYS A 102 5.96 0.80 10.70
N ARG A 103 7.16 1.29 10.42
CA ARG A 103 8.21 1.46 11.44
C ARG A 103 7.80 2.56 12.42
N ASP A 104 8.23 2.45 13.68
CA ASP A 104 7.82 3.37 14.75
C ASP A 104 7.99 4.85 14.41
N HIS A 105 9.11 5.23 13.77
CA HIS A 105 9.37 6.62 13.40
C HIS A 105 8.41 7.17 12.33
N MET A 106 7.71 6.30 11.60
CA MET A 106 6.71 6.69 10.60
C MET A 106 5.31 6.84 11.19
N VAL A 107 5.07 6.45 12.44
CA VAL A 107 3.75 6.57 13.09
C VAL A 107 3.22 8.02 13.02
N PRO A 108 4.00 9.08 13.35
CA PRO A 108 3.50 10.46 13.27
C PRO A 108 3.08 10.87 11.85
N PHE A 109 3.78 10.35 10.83
CA PHE A 109 3.44 10.63 9.43
C PHE A 109 2.05 10.09 9.08
N TYR A 110 1.74 8.84 9.47
CA TYR A 110 0.43 8.25 9.17
C TYR A 110 -0.69 8.80 10.06
N GLN A 111 -0.39 9.21 11.29
CA GLN A 111 -1.38 9.85 12.17
C GLN A 111 -1.96 11.13 11.56
N ALA A 112 -1.18 11.86 10.74
CA ALA A 112 -1.67 13.03 10.01
C ALA A 112 -2.81 12.73 9.01
N PHE A 113 -3.04 11.45 8.68
CA PHE A 113 -4.10 10.98 7.78
C PHE A 113 -5.21 10.21 8.51
N GLY A 114 -5.29 10.33 9.84
CA GLY A 114 -6.34 9.70 10.65
C GLY A 114 -6.06 8.27 11.11
N TYR A 115 -4.89 7.70 10.76
CA TYR A 115 -4.47 6.41 11.32
C TYR A 115 -4.17 6.56 12.82
N LYS A 116 -4.47 5.50 13.58
CA LYS A 116 -4.19 5.45 15.02
C LYS A 116 -3.72 4.05 15.41
N LYS A 117 -2.85 3.99 16.41
CA LYS A 117 -2.56 2.72 17.12
C LYS A 117 -3.79 2.38 17.95
N GLU A 118 -4.22 1.12 17.91
CA GLU A 118 -5.29 0.62 18.78
C GLU A 118 -4.68 0.18 20.12
N PRO A 119 -4.92 0.87 21.24
CA PRO A 119 -4.33 0.52 22.53
C PRO A 119 -4.68 -0.91 22.92
N GLY A 120 -3.67 -1.72 23.26
CA GLY A 120 -3.85 -3.14 23.59
C GLY A 120 -4.09 -4.07 22.38
N ASN A 121 -4.15 -3.54 21.14
CA ASN A 121 -4.38 -4.32 19.94
C ASN A 121 -3.60 -3.79 18.72
N SER A 122 -2.35 -3.36 18.94
CA SER A 122 -1.49 -2.80 17.90
C SER A 122 -0.17 -3.56 17.71
N ASN A 123 -0.08 -4.79 18.23
CA ASN A 123 1.11 -5.61 18.05
C ASN A 123 1.12 -6.21 16.63
N TYR A 124 2.27 -6.15 15.97
CA TYR A 124 2.52 -6.85 14.72
C TYR A 124 3.34 -8.11 14.99
N MET A 125 2.89 -9.26 14.47
CA MET A 125 3.56 -10.56 14.64
C MET A 125 3.76 -11.19 13.26
N GLN A 126 4.92 -11.83 13.04
CA GLN A 126 5.25 -12.45 11.75
C GLN A 126 6.00 -13.78 11.94
N ILE A 127 5.78 -14.71 11.01
CA ILE A 127 6.63 -15.88 10.78
C ILE A 127 7.14 -15.78 9.34
N ARG A 128 8.45 -15.91 9.15
CA ARG A 128 9.06 -15.92 7.81
C ARG A 128 9.40 -17.35 7.43
N PHE A 129 8.73 -17.86 6.40
CA PHE A 129 9.13 -19.12 5.77
C PHE A 129 10.33 -18.88 4.85
N ARG A 130 11.20 -19.88 4.70
CA ARG A 130 12.32 -19.80 3.75
C ARG A 130 11.73 -19.75 2.34
N ALA A 131 12.12 -18.73 1.58
CA ALA A 131 11.86 -18.62 0.15
C ALA A 131 12.90 -19.43 -0.63
#